data_AF-A0A519UKD4-F1
#
_entry.id   AF-A0A519UKD4-F1
#
_cell.length_a   1.000
_cell.length_b   1.000
_cell.length_c   1.000
_cell.angle_alpha   90.00
_cell.angle_beta   90.00
_cell.angle_gamma   90.00
#
_symmetry.space_group_name_H-M   'P 1'
#
loop_
_entity.id
_entity.type
_entity.pdbx_description
1 polymer ?
#
loop_
_entity_poly.entity_id
_entity_poly.type
_entity_poly.pdbx_seq_one_letter_code
_entity_poly.pdbx_strand_id
1 'polypeptide(L)'
;IGFVNASVKVNDMVIFNPMAYYTRQAGASELVAGANIQYNLSGDGEIQLLGGAYYRPGDAVIPMIGFSWKKVRMVFTYDATTSSLKQYNNSRGAFEFALLNHGFYGEYDGDKRQSWCPTF
;
A
#
# COMPACT_ATOMS: atom_id res chain seq x y z
N ILE A 1 -5.91 15.08 -10.73
CA ILE A 1 -5.40 13.98 -9.89
C ILE A 1 -3.88 14.08 -9.87
N GLY A 2 -3.25 14.00 -8.71
CA GLY A 2 -1.80 14.05 -8.56
C GLY A 2 -1.37 13.07 -7.48
N PHE A 3 -0.26 12.38 -7.71
CA PHE A 3 0.32 11.47 -6.73
C PHE A 3 1.84 11.63 -6.72
N VAL A 4 2.43 11.38 -5.57
CA VAL A 4 3.88 11.33 -5.36
C VAL A 4 4.16 10.10 -4.52
N ASN A 5 5.04 9.23 -4.98
CA ASN A 5 5.54 8.10 -4.23
C ASN A 5 7.06 8.03 -4.35
N ALA A 6 7.71 7.55 -3.30
CA ALA A 6 9.11 7.16 -3.36
C ALA A 6 9.30 5.81 -2.69
N SER A 7 10.35 5.10 -3.08
CA SER A 7 10.81 3.89 -2.40
C SER A 7 12.31 4.05 -2.17
N VAL A 8 12.69 4.18 -0.90
CA VAL A 8 14.07 4.46 -0.50
C VAL A 8 14.55 3.29 0.35
N LYS A 9 15.54 2.55 -0.17
CA LYS A 9 16.26 1.55 0.62
C LYS A 9 17.18 2.28 1.60
N VAL A 10 16.78 2.33 2.86
CA VAL A 10 17.53 3.04 3.92
C VAL A 10 18.74 2.21 4.34
N ASN A 11 18.58 0.88 4.42
CA ASN A 11 19.65 -0.08 4.63
C ASN A 11 19.25 -1.45 4.03
N ASP A 12 20.05 -2.49 4.21
CA ASP A 12 19.77 -3.84 3.68
C ASP A 12 18.52 -4.51 4.28
N MET A 13 18.03 -4.01 5.41
CA MET A 13 16.88 -4.54 6.11
C MET A 13 15.62 -3.68 5.98
N VAL A 14 15.74 -2.40 5.61
CA VAL A 14 14.66 -1.41 5.75
C VAL A 14 14.45 -0.63 4.46
N ILE A 15 13.22 -0.68 3.96
CA ILE A 15 12.74 0.13 2.84
C ILE A 15 11.67 1.08 3.34
N PHE A 16 11.91 2.38 3.18
CA PHE A 16 10.95 3.44 3.50
C PHE A 16 10.22 3.89 2.25
N ASN A 17 8.89 3.96 2.31
CA ASN A 17 8.01 4.25 1.17
C ASN A 17 7.04 5.37 1.54
N PRO A 18 7.43 6.65 1.39
CA PRO A 18 6.51 7.76 1.54
C PRO A 18 5.59 7.88 0.31
N MET A 19 4.34 8.26 0.54
CA MET A 19 3.35 8.46 -0.51
C MET A 19 2.38 9.57 -0.15
N ALA A 20 2.04 10.40 -1.13
CA ALA A 20 0.96 11.36 -1.04
C ALA A 20 0.13 11.36 -2.32
N TYR A 21 -1.16 11.59 -2.18
CA TYR A 21 -2.15 11.54 -3.24
C TYR A 21 -3.17 12.64 -3.05
N TYR A 22 -3.48 13.37 -4.11
CA TYR A 22 -4.48 14.42 -4.12
C TYR A 22 -5.42 14.30 -5.32
N THR A 23 -6.72 14.38 -5.05
CA THR A 23 -7.75 14.49 -6.09
C THR A 23 -8.73 15.60 -5.81
N ARG A 24 -9.35 16.06 -6.89
CA ARG A 24 -10.49 16.94 -6.84
C ARG A 24 -11.51 16.43 -7.86
N GLN A 25 -12.72 16.15 -7.40
CA GLN A 25 -13.84 15.66 -8.21
C GLN A 25 -15.11 16.40 -7.82
N ALA A 26 -15.84 16.94 -8.80
CA ALA A 26 -17.15 17.58 -8.60
C ALA A 26 -17.26 18.56 -7.40
N GLY A 27 -16.18 19.26 -7.07
CA GLY A 27 -16.11 20.20 -5.94
C GLY A 27 -15.56 19.63 -4.63
N ALA A 28 -15.55 18.30 -4.46
CA ALA A 28 -14.87 17.63 -3.35
C ALA A 28 -13.37 17.48 -3.63
N SER A 29 -12.54 17.64 -2.60
CA SER A 29 -11.11 17.37 -2.67
C SER A 29 -10.71 16.33 -1.63
N GLU A 30 -9.91 15.36 -2.04
CA GLU A 30 -9.38 14.32 -1.17
C GLU A 30 -7.85 14.39 -1.21
N LEU A 31 -7.24 14.49 -0.03
CA LEU A 31 -5.80 14.41 0.17
C LEU A 31 -5.51 13.24 1.09
N VAL A 32 -4.60 12.36 0.70
CA VAL A 32 -4.09 11.28 1.54
C VAL A 32 -2.57 11.37 1.52
N ALA A 33 -1.95 11.40 2.69
CA ALA A 33 -0.49 11.43 2.81
C ALA A 33 -0.04 10.48 3.91
N GLY A 34 1.06 9.79 3.71
CA GLY A 34 1.57 8.85 4.69
C GLY A 34 2.85 8.18 4.24
N ALA A 35 3.25 7.18 4.99
CA ALA A 35 4.39 6.37 4.63
C ALA A 35 4.25 4.96 5.22
N ASN A 36 4.92 4.02 4.58
CA ASN A 36 5.11 2.69 5.12
C ASN A 36 6.59 2.29 5.09
N ILE A 37 6.94 1.42 6.02
CA ILE A 37 8.24 0.81 6.19
C ILE A 37 8.08 -0.68 5.93
N GLN A 38 9.00 -1.25 5.18
CA GLN A 38 9.13 -2.69 4.98
C GLN A 38 10.43 -3.12 5.65
N TYR A 39 10.32 -3.96 6.67
CA TYR A 39 11.44 -4.53 7.42
C TYR A 39 11.65 -5.99 6.99
N ASN A 40 12.84 -6.30 6.49
CA ASN A 40 13.25 -7.63 6.07
C ASN A 40 13.71 -8.45 7.28
N LEU A 41 12.99 -9.53 7.57
CA LEU A 41 13.26 -10.43 8.71
C LEU A 41 14.18 -11.59 8.34
N SER A 42 14.12 -12.09 7.11
CA SER A 42 14.91 -13.23 6.65
C SER A 42 16.26 -12.85 6.03
N GLY A 43 16.46 -11.56 5.70
CA GLY A 43 17.68 -11.06 5.06
C GLY A 43 17.69 -11.25 3.53
N ASP A 44 17.01 -12.28 3.02
CA ASP A 44 16.79 -12.54 1.60
C ASP A 44 15.57 -11.80 1.01
N GLY A 45 14.74 -11.18 1.87
CA GLY A 45 13.53 -10.47 1.45
C GLY A 45 12.28 -11.34 1.30
N GLU A 46 12.35 -12.65 1.58
CA GLU A 46 11.18 -13.53 1.55
C GLU A 46 10.19 -13.23 2.67
N ILE A 47 10.67 -12.88 3.86
CA ILE A 47 9.85 -12.56 5.02
C ILE A 47 10.01 -11.08 5.33
N GLN A 48 8.94 -10.32 5.13
CA GLN A 48 8.94 -8.88 5.39
C GLN A 48 7.79 -8.49 6.30
N LEU A 49 8.07 -7.65 7.28
CA LEU A 49 7.06 -6.98 8.09
C LEU A 49 6.81 -5.59 7.53
N LEU A 50 5.56 -5.24 7.31
CA LEU A 50 5.15 -3.93 6.85
C LEU A 50 4.50 -3.17 8.01
N GLY A 51 4.86 -1.91 8.17
CA GLY A 51 4.25 -1.02 9.14
C GLY A 51 4.18 0.39 8.59
N GLY A 52 3.06 1.07 8.76
CA GLY A 52 2.90 2.41 8.25
C GLY A 52 1.67 3.10 8.79
N ALA A 53 1.51 4.34 8.39
CA ALA A 53 0.28 5.08 8.64
C ALA A 53 0.04 6.08 7.51
N TYR A 54 -1.24 6.30 7.23
CA TYR A 54 -1.71 7.31 6.31
C TYR A 54 -2.65 8.27 7.03
N TYR A 55 -2.72 9.49 6.54
CA TYR A 55 -3.56 10.53 7.07
C TYR A 55 -4.38 11.15 5.95
N ARG A 56 -5.70 11.21 6.18
CA ARG A 56 -6.67 11.88 5.33
C ARG A 56 -7.22 13.08 6.10
N PRO A 57 -6.72 14.30 5.85
CA PRO A 57 -7.07 15.47 6.63
C PRO A 57 -8.58 15.72 6.65
N GLY A 58 -9.11 15.95 7.85
CA GLY A 58 -10.55 16.18 8.04
C GLY A 58 -11.42 14.93 7.97
N ASP A 59 -10.83 13.74 7.83
CA ASP A 59 -11.56 12.48 7.82
C ASP A 59 -10.98 11.50 8.86
N ALA A 60 -9.77 10.98 8.63
CA ALA A 60 -9.26 9.87 9.42
C ALA A 60 -7.74 9.63 9.36
N VAL A 61 -7.23 8.91 10.36
CA VAL A 61 -5.86 8.38 10.42
C VAL A 61 -5.94 6.87 10.21
N ILE A 62 -5.13 6.34 9.31
CA ILE A 62 -5.17 4.95 8.86
C ILE A 62 -3.85 4.27 9.23
N PRO A 63 -3.69 3.71 10.44
CA PRO A 63 -2.61 2.78 10.72
C PRO A 63 -2.67 1.55 9.81
N MET A 64 -1.50 1.08 9.41
CA MET A 64 -1.30 -0.07 8.54
C MET A 64 -0.27 -1.01 9.16
N ILE A 65 -0.59 -2.30 9.23
CA ILE A 65 0.34 -3.37 9.53
C ILE A 65 0.21 -4.46 8.48
N GLY A 66 1.31 -5.08 8.09
CA GLY A 66 1.27 -6.15 7.10
C GLY A 66 2.42 -7.13 7.28
N PHE A 67 2.26 -8.26 6.61
CA PHE A 67 3.23 -9.32 6.59
C PHE A 67 3.32 -9.89 5.18
N SER A 68 4.53 -9.93 4.64
CA SER A 68 4.84 -10.55 3.36
C SER A 68 5.59 -11.84 3.64
N TRP A 69 5.10 -12.94 3.07
CA TRP A 69 5.77 -14.22 3.06
C TRP A 69 5.84 -14.75 1.63
N LYS A 70 7.06 -14.79 1.09
CA LYS A 70 7.36 -15.14 -0.29
C LYS A 70 6.53 -14.29 -1.25
N LYS A 71 5.51 -14.90 -1.85
CA LYS A 71 4.63 -14.28 -2.85
C LYS A 71 3.35 -13.73 -2.24
N VAL A 72 3.03 -14.12 -1.03
CA VAL A 72 1.79 -13.71 -0.36
C VAL A 72 2.08 -12.52 0.52
N ARG A 73 1.28 -11.47 0.40
CA ARG A 73 1.32 -10.28 1.23
C ARG A 73 -0.05 -10.04 1.83
N MET A 74 -0.09 -10.00 3.15
CA MET A 74 -1.27 -9.69 3.94
C MET A 74 -1.10 -8.30 4.53
N VAL A 75 -2.12 -7.45 4.40
CA VAL A 75 -2.12 -6.10 4.96
C VAL A 75 -3.43 -5.89 5.69
N PHE A 76 -3.34 -5.32 6.88
CA PHE A 76 -4.45 -4.93 7.72
C PHE A 76 -4.37 -3.42 7.92
N THR A 77 -5.49 -2.74 7.70
CA THR A 77 -5.65 -1.31 7.94
C THR A 77 -6.83 -1.08 8.86
N TYR A 78 -6.77 -0.01 9.63
CA TYR A 78 -7.89 0.43 10.43
C TYR A 78 -8.13 1.91 10.18
N ASP A 79 -9.32 2.27 9.73
CA ASP A 79 -9.66 3.66 9.49
C ASP A 79 -10.09 4.31 10.83
N ALA A 80 -9.26 5.15 11.45
CA ALA A 80 -9.59 5.81 12.70
C ALA A 80 -10.14 7.23 12.41
N THR A 81 -11.46 7.39 12.43
CA THR A 81 -12.12 8.67 12.12
C THR A 81 -11.75 9.76 13.13
N THR A 82 -11.24 10.89 12.62
CA THR A 82 -10.80 12.06 13.39
C THR A 82 -11.68 13.29 13.19
N SER A 83 -12.58 13.28 12.20
CA SER A 83 -13.51 14.37 11.87
C SER A 83 -14.56 14.65 12.96
N SER A 84 -15.35 15.72 12.82
CA SER A 84 -16.46 16.03 13.75
C SER A 84 -17.53 14.93 13.86
N LEU A 85 -17.53 13.96 12.93
CA LEU A 85 -18.30 12.70 13.02
C LEU A 85 -17.76 11.74 14.11
N LYS A 86 -16.58 12.01 14.68
CA LYS A 86 -16.02 11.30 15.85
C LYS A 86 -16.98 11.30 17.04
N GLN A 87 -17.77 12.36 17.20
CA GLN A 87 -18.75 12.50 18.28
C GLN A 87 -19.98 11.58 18.08
N TYR A 88 -20.23 11.12 16.84
CA TYR A 88 -21.33 10.20 16.51
C TYR A 88 -20.88 8.73 16.46
N ASN A 89 -19.60 8.47 16.17
CA ASN A 89 -19.07 7.11 15.95
C ASN A 89 -18.01 6.68 16.98
N ASN A 90 -17.71 7.48 18.01
CA ASN A 90 -16.70 7.20 19.04
C ASN A 90 -15.34 6.76 18.47
N SER A 91 -14.89 7.41 17.37
CA SER A 91 -13.68 7.03 16.60
C SER A 91 -13.64 5.59 16.06
N ARG A 92 -14.78 4.89 15.97
CA ARG A 92 -14.88 3.54 15.42
C ARG A 92 -15.01 3.57 13.90
N GLY A 93 -13.91 3.58 13.14
CA GLY A 93 -14.03 3.34 11.70
C GLY A 93 -13.97 1.85 11.35
N ALA A 94 -13.53 1.55 10.13
CA ALA A 94 -13.60 0.22 9.54
C ALA A 94 -12.26 -0.54 9.67
N PHE A 95 -12.34 -1.84 9.92
CA PHE A 95 -11.22 -2.75 9.73
C PHE A 95 -11.23 -3.22 8.29
N GLU A 96 -10.07 -3.15 7.63
CA GLU A 96 -9.91 -3.64 6.28
C GLU A 96 -8.76 -4.64 6.24
N PHE A 97 -8.89 -5.61 5.34
CA PHE A 97 -7.92 -6.66 5.12
C PHE A 97 -7.68 -6.82 3.62
N ALA A 98 -6.41 -6.86 3.23
CA ALA A 98 -5.99 -7.11 1.87
C ALA A 98 -5.06 -8.33 1.81
N LEU A 99 -5.37 -9.25 0.91
CA LEU A 99 -4.53 -10.38 0.55
C LEU A 99 -4.05 -10.20 -0.89
N LEU A 100 -2.75 -10.05 -1.05
CA LEU A 100 -2.07 -9.84 -2.31
C LEU A 100 -1.22 -11.07 -2.61
N ASN A 101 -1.34 -11.61 -3.82
CA ASN A 101 -0.44 -12.65 -4.31
C ASN A 101 0.38 -12.08 -5.47
N HIS A 102 1.67 -11.89 -5.25
CA HIS A 102 2.61 -11.49 -6.29
C HIS A 102 2.80 -12.66 -7.25
N GLY A 103 2.18 -12.53 -8.43
CA GLY A 103 2.15 -13.58 -9.45
C GLY A 103 3.55 -14.04 -9.89
N PHE A 104 3.58 -15.23 -10.47
CA PHE A 104 4.75 -15.76 -11.15
C PHE A 104 4.88 -15.08 -12.50
N TYR A 105 5.41 -13.85 -12.56
CA TYR A 105 6.24 -13.53 -13.72
C TYR A 105 7.51 -14.34 -13.51
N GLY A 106 7.49 -15.58 -13.98
CA GLY A 106 8.70 -16.36 -14.08
C GLY A 106 9.72 -15.55 -14.87
N GLU A 107 11.00 -15.73 -14.53
CA GLU A 107 12.07 -15.58 -15.50
C GLU A 107 11.55 -16.15 -16.83
N TYR A 108 11.58 -15.33 -17.87
CA TYR A 108 11.04 -15.62 -19.18
C TYR A 108 11.68 -16.92 -19.74
N ASP A 109 11.14 -18.09 -19.43
CA ASP A 109 11.42 -19.33 -20.17
C ASP A 109 10.55 -19.36 -21.43
N GLY A 110 10.67 -18.28 -22.20
CA GLY A 110 9.95 -18.09 -23.44
C GLY A 110 10.68 -18.78 -24.57
N ASP A 111 10.01 -19.74 -25.21
CA ASP A 111 10.22 -19.95 -26.64
C ASP A 111 9.88 -18.63 -27.34
N LYS A 112 10.92 -17.96 -27.87
CA LYS A 112 10.92 -16.62 -28.46
C LYS A 112 10.10 -16.50 -29.76
N ARG A 113 9.19 -17.43 -30.04
CA ARG A 113 8.51 -17.57 -31.34
C ARG A 113 6.99 -17.65 -31.32
N GLN A 114 6.32 -17.55 -30.18
CA GLN A 114 4.88 -17.33 -30.22
C GLN A 114 4.57 -15.87 -30.50
N SER A 115 4.32 -15.60 -31.79
CA SER A 115 3.90 -14.33 -32.36
C SER A 115 2.66 -13.76 -31.65
N TRP A 116 2.79 -12.56 -31.12
CA TRP A 116 1.71 -11.83 -30.46
C TRP A 116 0.93 -10.97 -31.47
N CYS A 117 -0.39 -11.10 -31.39
CA CYS A 117 -1.48 -10.25 -31.91
C CYS A 117 -2.02 -10.53 -33.34
N PRO A 118 -3.35 -10.73 -33.48
CA PRO A 118 -4.03 -10.73 -34.77
C PRO A 118 -4.20 -9.30 -35.29
N THR A 119 -3.90 -9.10 -36.58
CA THR A 119 -4.19 -7.88 -37.33
C THR A 119 -5.63 -7.93 -37.82
N PHE A 120 -6.42 -6.90 -37.49
CA PHE A 120 -7.64 -6.56 -38.21
C PHE A 120 -7.33 -5.59 -39.34
#